data_AF-A0A6B8RR06-F1
#
_entry.id   AF-A0A6B8RR06-F1
#
_cell.length_a   1.000
_cell.length_b   1.000
_cell.length_c   1.000
_cell.angle_alpha   90.00
_cell.angle_beta   90.00
_cell.angle_gamma   90.00
#
_symmetry.space_group_name_H-M   'P 1'
#
loop_
_entity.id
_entity.type
_entity.pdbx_description
1 polymer ?
#
loop_
_entity_poly.entity_id
_entity_poly.type
_entity_poly.pdbx_seq_one_letter_code
_entity_poly.pdbx_strand_id
1 'polypeptide(L)'
;MLIDQYGHLDLNELLLPLAELDLFPSAEERVEWAGASDALSPQWVAQAEQYLSFTWPALTVERYLNYNRKGDNLSFLFPFFERRSVLGAFVLAECIEGKGRFLDQILNGIFCICEETTWMTPFDLANFKEVVPSPTDRIVDLSCSETGALLAWVHNLLKKQLDAISPRVCARIETEISQRLMEPYMEHDDYWWMGFVETPVVNNWNPWCNSNMLVCFLLLESNSEARCAAILKIMRSLDVFIRKYPPDGCCQEGPMYWGAAGGGLHTCLWLLKEASAGEIDIFSEPVVQLIGQYIYKVHIHDDYFVDFADGDARVAIGMQAYNYGLSIGDQRLVQLGANVEKTIPRKLNWFNMYNCLQDLFIECESTEFKAPYIREAWMEHSQVMTARESEGSEQGLYLAAKGGTNNEPHNHNDVGNFIVYADGLPVFIDLGTEEYTAKTFSAERYEIWYL
;
A
#
# COMPACT_ATOMS: atom_id res chain seq x y z
N MET A 1 2.35 22.41 -3.80
CA MET A 1 2.02 21.33 -4.75
C MET A 1 0.54 21.02 -4.63
N LEU A 2 0.01 20.05 -5.39
CA LEU A 2 -1.41 19.74 -5.66
C LEU A 2 -2.41 20.90 -5.48
N ILE A 3 -2.75 21.30 -4.26
CA ILE A 3 -3.68 22.41 -3.99
C ILE A 3 -3.18 23.74 -4.54
N ASP A 4 -1.87 24.00 -4.47
CA ASP A 4 -1.29 25.24 -5.00
C ASP A 4 -1.45 25.32 -6.53
N GLN A 5 -1.45 24.18 -7.22
CA GLN A 5 -1.53 24.09 -8.69
C GLN A 5 -2.97 23.94 -9.20
N TYR A 6 -3.80 23.16 -8.50
CA TYR A 6 -5.11 22.72 -8.98
C TYR A 6 -6.26 23.12 -8.06
N GLY A 7 -5.99 23.49 -6.80
CA GLY A 7 -7.04 23.75 -5.80
C GLY A 7 -7.90 24.98 -6.05
N HIS A 8 -7.53 25.82 -7.02
CA HIS A 8 -8.30 26.98 -7.46
C HIS A 8 -9.10 26.71 -8.75
N LEU A 9 -8.89 25.55 -9.38
CA LEU A 9 -9.59 25.11 -10.59
C LEU A 9 -10.87 24.37 -10.22
N ASP A 10 -11.82 24.30 -11.15
CA ASP A 10 -13.01 23.47 -10.97
C ASP A 10 -12.65 22.00 -11.24
N LEU A 11 -12.57 21.21 -10.16
CA LEU A 11 -12.28 19.78 -10.27
C LEU A 11 -13.35 19.02 -11.08
N ASN A 12 -14.58 19.52 -11.20
CA ASN A 12 -15.58 18.88 -12.06
C ASN A 12 -15.24 18.99 -13.55
N GLU A 13 -14.48 20.02 -13.95
CA GLU A 13 -14.00 20.17 -15.32
C GLU A 13 -12.74 19.35 -15.58
N LEU A 14 -11.94 19.08 -14.54
CA LEU A 14 -10.69 18.32 -14.64
C LEU A 14 -10.87 16.81 -14.54
N LEU A 15 -11.84 16.35 -13.73
CA LEU A 15 -12.05 14.93 -13.49
C LEU A 15 -13.00 14.31 -14.50
N LEU A 16 -12.64 13.12 -14.98
CA LEU A 16 -13.49 12.31 -15.84
C LEU A 16 -14.81 11.96 -15.12
N PRO A 17 -15.96 11.99 -15.82
CA PRO A 17 -17.20 11.43 -15.31
C PRO A 17 -17.00 9.98 -14.86
N LEU A 18 -17.70 9.52 -13.82
CA LEU A 18 -17.58 8.15 -13.30
C LEU A 18 -17.77 7.08 -14.39
N ALA A 19 -18.70 7.32 -15.32
CA ALA A 19 -18.98 6.39 -16.42
C ALA A 19 -17.87 6.31 -17.48
N GLU A 20 -16.94 7.25 -17.49
CA GLU A 20 -15.79 7.33 -18.41
C GLU A 20 -14.47 6.94 -17.71
N LEU A 21 -14.50 6.73 -16.40
CA LEU A 21 -13.33 6.34 -15.63
C LEU A 21 -13.09 4.83 -15.79
N ASP A 22 -12.10 4.48 -16.59
CA ASP A 22 -11.68 3.10 -16.81
C ASP A 22 -10.24 2.90 -16.31
N LEU A 23 -10.10 2.48 -15.05
CA LEU A 23 -8.79 2.23 -14.43
C LEU A 23 -8.24 0.84 -14.79
N PHE A 24 -9.13 -0.16 -14.84
CA PHE A 24 -8.81 -1.55 -15.18
C PHE A 24 -10.06 -2.23 -15.75
N PRO A 25 -9.89 -3.16 -16.70
CA PRO A 25 -11.00 -3.80 -17.40
C PRO A 25 -11.88 -4.60 -16.43
N SER A 26 -13.18 -4.44 -16.58
CA SER A 26 -14.18 -5.26 -15.90
C SER A 26 -14.04 -6.74 -16.28
N ALA A 27 -14.62 -7.63 -15.47
CA ALA A 27 -14.64 -9.06 -15.77
C ALA A 27 -15.52 -9.43 -16.99
N GLU A 28 -16.10 -8.47 -17.70
CA GLU A 28 -16.77 -8.71 -18.98
C GLU A 28 -15.83 -8.56 -20.18
N GLU A 29 -14.75 -7.81 -19.99
CA GLU A 29 -13.79 -7.44 -21.01
C GLU A 29 -12.81 -8.59 -21.25
N ARG A 30 -13.34 -9.65 -21.88
CA ARG A 30 -12.64 -10.93 -22.02
C ARG A 30 -11.39 -10.83 -22.90
N VAL A 31 -11.31 -9.87 -23.81
CA VAL A 31 -10.14 -9.69 -24.68
C VAL A 31 -8.97 -9.16 -23.86
N GLU A 32 -9.25 -8.19 -23.01
CA GLU A 32 -8.34 -7.51 -22.11
C GLU A 32 -7.82 -8.50 -21.07
N TRP A 33 -8.71 -9.27 -20.43
CA TRP A 33 -8.33 -10.32 -19.48
C TRP A 33 -7.61 -11.51 -20.13
N ALA A 34 -7.85 -11.78 -21.41
CA ALA A 34 -7.05 -12.76 -22.15
C ALA A 34 -5.64 -12.25 -22.50
N GLY A 35 -5.42 -10.93 -22.45
CA GLY A 35 -4.11 -10.29 -22.60
C GLY A 35 -3.39 -10.01 -21.28
N ALA A 36 -3.99 -10.32 -20.13
CA ALA A 36 -3.33 -10.21 -18.83
C ALA A 36 -2.16 -11.20 -18.72
N SER A 37 -1.16 -10.87 -17.91
CA SER A 37 0.14 -11.56 -17.85
C SER A 37 0.05 -13.09 -17.90
N ASP A 38 0.56 -13.68 -18.99
CA ASP A 38 0.64 -15.13 -19.19
C ASP A 38 1.41 -15.86 -18.08
N ALA A 39 2.36 -15.18 -17.44
CA ALA A 39 3.17 -15.73 -16.36
C ALA A 39 2.42 -15.78 -15.03
N LEU A 40 1.60 -14.77 -14.72
CA LEU A 40 0.90 -14.64 -13.43
C LEU A 40 -0.50 -15.21 -13.45
N SER A 41 -1.23 -15.10 -14.57
CA SER A 41 -2.62 -15.51 -14.68
C SER A 41 -2.85 -16.99 -14.25
N PRO A 42 -2.05 -17.97 -14.70
CA PRO A 42 -2.20 -19.36 -14.24
C PRO A 42 -1.92 -19.55 -12.75
N GLN A 43 -1.02 -18.76 -12.16
CA GLN A 43 -0.68 -18.84 -10.74
C GLN A 43 -1.83 -18.36 -9.86
N TRP A 44 -2.49 -17.25 -10.23
CA TRP A 44 -3.68 -16.75 -9.55
C TRP A 44 -4.83 -17.76 -9.58
N VAL A 45 -5.09 -18.37 -10.75
CA VAL A 45 -6.13 -19.38 -10.89
C VAL A 45 -5.81 -20.61 -10.04
N ALA A 46 -4.58 -21.14 -10.12
CA ALA A 46 -4.15 -22.28 -9.31
C ALA A 46 -4.22 -21.98 -7.80
N GLN A 47 -3.92 -20.74 -7.39
CA GLN A 47 -4.03 -20.32 -6.00
C GLN A 47 -5.49 -20.32 -5.52
N ALA A 48 -6.40 -19.77 -6.31
CA ALA A 48 -7.83 -19.75 -5.98
C ALA A 48 -8.42 -21.18 -5.91
N GLU A 49 -7.95 -22.10 -6.76
CA GLU A 49 -8.37 -23.51 -6.72
C GLU A 49 -8.06 -24.19 -5.39
N GLN A 50 -6.92 -23.87 -4.77
CA GLN A 50 -6.55 -24.38 -3.45
C GLN A 50 -7.52 -23.95 -2.35
N TYR A 51 -8.30 -22.88 -2.59
CA TYR A 51 -9.22 -22.30 -1.62
C TYR A 51 -10.68 -22.69 -1.84
N LEU A 52 -11.03 -23.52 -2.82
CA LEU A 52 -12.44 -23.86 -3.10
C LEU A 52 -13.21 -24.41 -1.90
N SER A 53 -12.52 -25.07 -0.95
CA SER A 53 -13.09 -25.55 0.31
C SER A 53 -12.82 -24.65 1.52
N PHE A 54 -12.45 -23.38 1.30
CA PHE A 54 -12.17 -22.42 2.36
C PHE A 54 -13.43 -22.13 3.18
N THR A 55 -13.27 -22.05 4.51
CA THR A 55 -14.39 -22.04 5.46
C THR A 55 -14.61 -20.68 6.14
N TRP A 56 -13.98 -19.61 5.67
CA TRP A 56 -14.14 -18.23 6.15
C TRP A 56 -14.04 -18.10 7.69
N PRO A 57 -12.82 -18.14 8.26
CA PRO A 57 -12.61 -18.27 9.70
C PRO A 57 -13.28 -17.13 10.48
N ALA A 58 -13.91 -17.42 11.62
CA ALA A 58 -14.55 -16.40 12.45
C ALA A 58 -13.52 -15.49 13.16
N LEU A 59 -13.78 -14.17 13.13
CA LEU A 59 -13.09 -13.18 13.95
C LEU A 59 -13.80 -13.05 15.30
N THR A 60 -13.46 -13.93 16.24
CA THR A 60 -14.15 -13.99 17.54
C THR A 60 -13.74 -12.84 18.46
N VAL A 61 -14.65 -12.42 19.35
CA VAL A 61 -14.36 -11.42 20.40
C VAL A 61 -13.17 -11.83 21.28
N GLU A 62 -12.95 -13.13 21.48
CA GLU A 62 -11.77 -13.63 22.20
C GLU A 62 -10.45 -13.20 21.55
N ARG A 63 -10.36 -13.21 20.21
CA ARG A 63 -9.17 -12.76 19.48
C ARG A 63 -8.89 -11.29 19.73
N TYR A 64 -9.92 -10.44 19.74
CA TYR A 64 -9.78 -9.04 20.13
C TYR A 64 -9.28 -8.88 21.58
N LEU A 65 -9.88 -9.61 22.52
CA LEU A 65 -9.51 -9.54 23.94
C LEU A 65 -8.09 -10.06 24.23
N ASN A 66 -7.55 -10.96 23.39
CA ASN A 66 -6.20 -11.49 23.56
C ASN A 66 -5.11 -10.42 23.39
N TYR A 67 -5.39 -9.34 22.64
CA TYR A 67 -4.47 -8.21 22.52
C TYR A 67 -4.16 -7.60 23.91
N ASN A 68 -5.18 -7.21 24.67
CA ASN A 68 -4.98 -6.67 26.02
C ASN A 68 -4.56 -7.73 27.06
N ARG A 69 -5.03 -8.97 26.91
CA ARG A 69 -4.76 -10.03 27.90
C ARG A 69 -3.36 -10.63 27.80
N LYS A 70 -2.82 -10.70 26.58
CA LYS A 70 -1.60 -11.47 26.27
C LYS A 70 -0.60 -10.72 25.39
N GLY A 71 -0.95 -9.52 24.90
CA GLY A 71 -0.17 -8.82 23.86
C GLY A 71 -0.24 -9.49 22.49
N ASP A 72 -1.15 -10.45 22.30
CA ASP A 72 -1.27 -11.24 21.06
C ASP A 72 -2.17 -10.52 20.05
N ASN A 73 -1.56 -9.99 19.01
CA ASN A 73 -2.24 -9.37 17.86
C ASN A 73 -2.37 -10.35 16.68
N LEU A 74 -1.41 -11.25 16.52
CA LEU A 74 -1.32 -12.15 15.35
C LEU A 74 -2.48 -13.13 15.28
N SER A 75 -3.00 -13.60 16.41
CA SER A 75 -4.16 -14.48 16.39
C SER A 75 -5.41 -13.81 15.82
N PHE A 76 -5.52 -12.48 15.87
CA PHE A 76 -6.55 -11.73 15.15
C PHE A 76 -6.13 -11.48 13.69
N LEU A 77 -4.91 -10.96 13.48
CA LEU A 77 -4.46 -10.50 12.16
C LEU A 77 -4.40 -11.63 11.13
N PHE A 78 -4.00 -12.85 11.50
CA PHE A 78 -3.95 -13.96 10.55
C PHE A 78 -5.31 -14.25 9.89
N PRO A 79 -6.38 -14.64 10.61
CA PRO A 79 -7.67 -14.87 9.97
C PRO A 79 -8.25 -13.61 9.31
N PHE A 80 -7.93 -12.41 9.80
CA PHE A 80 -8.31 -11.14 9.18
C PHE A 80 -7.70 -10.99 7.77
N PHE A 81 -6.40 -11.22 7.63
CA PHE A 81 -5.68 -11.21 6.36
C PHE A 81 -6.07 -12.39 5.46
N GLU A 82 -6.32 -13.58 6.00
CA GLU A 82 -6.77 -14.74 5.21
C GLU A 82 -8.08 -14.42 4.48
N ARG A 83 -9.07 -13.82 5.15
CA ARG A 83 -10.35 -13.45 4.52
C ARG A 83 -10.13 -12.55 3.30
N ARG A 84 -9.34 -11.48 3.45
CA ARG A 84 -9.10 -10.46 2.42
C ARG A 84 -8.28 -11.01 1.26
N SER A 85 -7.17 -11.69 1.56
CA SER A 85 -6.31 -12.30 0.54
C SER A 85 -6.98 -13.43 -0.25
N VAL A 86 -7.80 -14.26 0.41
CA VAL A 86 -8.56 -15.32 -0.27
C VAL A 86 -9.68 -14.74 -1.13
N LEU A 87 -10.41 -13.71 -0.65
CA LEU A 87 -11.39 -13.00 -1.48
C LEU A 87 -10.73 -12.43 -2.73
N GLY A 88 -9.61 -11.71 -2.55
CA GLY A 88 -8.86 -11.13 -3.65
C GLY A 88 -8.39 -12.16 -4.67
N ALA A 89 -7.87 -13.31 -4.22
CA ALA A 89 -7.46 -14.40 -5.08
C ALA A 89 -8.63 -14.97 -5.92
N PHE A 90 -9.80 -15.17 -5.31
CA PHE A 90 -10.98 -15.62 -6.04
C PHE A 90 -11.44 -14.59 -7.08
N VAL A 91 -11.44 -13.31 -6.72
CA VAL A 91 -11.87 -12.22 -7.61
C VAL A 91 -10.96 -12.16 -8.83
N LEU A 92 -9.64 -12.15 -8.64
CA LEU A 92 -8.69 -12.14 -9.76
C LEU A 92 -8.82 -13.39 -10.62
N ALA A 93 -8.94 -14.58 -10.01
CA ALA A 93 -9.12 -15.83 -10.77
C ALA A 93 -10.44 -15.86 -11.57
N GLU A 94 -11.53 -15.31 -11.02
CA GLU A 94 -12.80 -15.18 -11.73
C GLU A 94 -12.70 -14.16 -12.86
N CYS A 95 -11.99 -13.04 -12.66
CA CYS A 95 -11.75 -12.08 -13.72
C CYS A 95 -10.89 -12.67 -14.85
N ILE A 96 -9.89 -13.49 -14.53
CA ILE A 96 -9.03 -14.17 -15.52
C ILE A 96 -9.83 -15.21 -16.31
N GLU A 97 -10.61 -16.08 -15.66
CA GLU A 97 -11.27 -17.20 -16.35
C GLU A 97 -12.67 -16.89 -16.89
N GLY A 98 -13.46 -16.09 -16.17
CA GLY A 98 -14.85 -15.77 -16.49
C GLY A 98 -15.79 -16.99 -16.55
N LYS A 99 -15.56 -18.00 -15.70
CA LYS A 99 -16.30 -19.28 -15.73
C LYS A 99 -17.41 -19.40 -14.68
N GLY A 100 -17.51 -18.44 -13.78
CA GLY A 100 -18.49 -18.37 -12.69
C GLY A 100 -18.23 -19.33 -11.52
N ARG A 101 -17.22 -20.19 -11.59
CA ARG A 101 -17.00 -21.26 -10.60
C ARG A 101 -16.49 -20.76 -9.25
N PHE A 102 -16.01 -19.52 -9.18
CA PHE A 102 -15.57 -18.90 -7.94
C PHE A 102 -16.61 -17.98 -7.31
N LEU A 103 -17.71 -17.68 -8.02
CA LEU A 103 -18.71 -16.69 -7.59
C LEU A 103 -19.33 -17.01 -6.22
N ASP A 104 -19.61 -18.29 -5.92
CA ASP A 104 -20.14 -18.68 -4.61
C ASP A 104 -19.18 -18.33 -3.46
N GLN A 105 -17.87 -18.55 -3.66
CA GLN A 105 -16.87 -18.21 -2.66
C GLN A 105 -16.63 -16.70 -2.57
N ILE A 106 -16.73 -15.97 -3.69
CA ILE A 106 -16.69 -14.51 -3.72
C ILE A 106 -17.85 -13.93 -2.91
N LEU A 107 -19.07 -14.45 -3.11
CA LEU A 107 -20.24 -14.05 -2.33
C LEU A 107 -20.07 -14.31 -0.84
N ASN A 108 -19.59 -15.50 -0.46
CA ASN A 108 -19.30 -15.81 0.94
C ASN A 108 -18.28 -14.81 1.52
N GLY A 109 -17.22 -14.49 0.78
CA GLY A 109 -16.20 -13.56 1.21
C GLY A 109 -16.70 -12.14 1.42
N ILE A 110 -17.45 -11.61 0.43
CA ILE A 110 -18.09 -10.30 0.53
C ILE A 110 -18.94 -10.22 1.81
N PHE A 111 -19.84 -11.20 2.01
CA PHE A 111 -20.72 -11.17 3.19
C PHE A 111 -19.96 -11.41 4.49
N CYS A 112 -18.97 -12.32 4.53
CA CYS A 112 -18.17 -12.53 5.74
C CYS A 112 -17.41 -11.27 6.18
N ILE A 113 -16.93 -10.46 5.25
CA ILE A 113 -16.25 -9.18 5.53
C ILE A 113 -17.27 -8.09 5.90
N CYS A 114 -18.39 -7.97 5.17
CA CYS A 114 -19.43 -6.98 5.47
C CYS A 114 -20.14 -7.23 6.81
N GLU A 115 -20.21 -8.48 7.28
CA GLU A 115 -20.77 -8.85 8.58
C GLU A 115 -19.76 -8.71 9.74
N GLU A 116 -18.51 -8.30 9.48
CA GLU A 116 -17.58 -7.95 10.56
C GLU A 116 -18.14 -6.72 11.31
N THR A 117 -18.18 -6.78 12.64
CA THR A 117 -18.70 -5.69 13.49
C THR A 117 -18.01 -4.34 13.20
N THR A 118 -16.71 -4.38 12.95
CA THR A 118 -15.86 -3.29 12.47
C THR A 118 -14.74 -3.88 11.61
N TRP A 119 -14.08 -3.05 10.80
CA TRP A 119 -12.86 -3.43 10.07
C TRP A 119 -11.58 -2.98 10.77
N MET A 120 -11.70 -2.31 11.92
CA MET A 120 -10.58 -1.93 12.77
C MET A 120 -9.93 -3.15 13.41
N THR A 121 -8.62 -3.09 13.63
CA THR A 121 -7.89 -4.13 14.36
C THR A 121 -7.97 -3.92 15.87
N PRO A 122 -7.71 -4.95 16.70
CA PRO A 122 -7.63 -4.80 18.15
C PRO A 122 -6.59 -3.76 18.58
N PHE A 123 -5.49 -3.66 17.83
CA PHE A 123 -4.45 -2.66 18.04
C PHE A 123 -5.00 -1.24 17.88
N ASP A 124 -5.71 -0.98 16.78
CA ASP A 124 -6.25 0.35 16.49
C ASP A 124 -7.32 0.75 17.49
N LEU A 125 -8.19 -0.19 17.87
CA LEU A 125 -9.19 0.02 18.93
C LEU A 125 -8.53 0.35 20.28
N ALA A 126 -7.44 -0.33 20.63
CA ALA A 126 -6.78 -0.15 21.92
C ALA A 126 -6.24 1.29 22.12
N ASN A 127 -5.96 2.02 21.03
CA ASN A 127 -5.61 3.44 21.09
C ASN A 127 -6.75 4.30 21.65
N PHE A 128 -8.00 3.83 21.54
CA PHE A 128 -9.20 4.42 22.13
C PHE A 128 -9.57 3.82 23.49
N LYS A 129 -8.67 3.02 24.09
CA LYS A 129 -8.85 2.31 25.37
C LYS A 129 -10.03 1.35 25.40
N GLU A 130 -10.43 0.86 24.23
CA GLU A 130 -11.43 -0.19 24.05
C GLU A 130 -10.84 -1.27 23.14
N VAL A 131 -11.28 -2.52 23.25
CA VAL A 131 -10.86 -3.60 22.34
C VAL A 131 -12.03 -4.47 21.89
N VAL A 132 -13.18 -4.40 22.56
CA VAL A 132 -14.38 -5.09 22.09
C VAL A 132 -14.99 -4.28 20.95
N PRO A 133 -15.15 -4.86 19.74
CA PRO A 133 -15.62 -4.11 18.60
C PRO A 133 -17.10 -3.71 18.72
N SER A 134 -17.43 -2.53 18.22
CA SER A 134 -18.77 -1.95 18.11
C SER A 134 -19.11 -1.57 16.66
N PRO A 135 -20.37 -1.67 16.21
CA PRO A 135 -20.80 -1.18 14.90
C PRO A 135 -20.62 0.34 14.70
N THR A 136 -20.33 1.07 15.77
CA THR A 136 -20.04 2.51 15.76
C THR A 136 -18.56 2.82 15.55
N ASP A 137 -17.68 1.81 15.57
CA ASP A 137 -16.24 1.98 15.38
C ASP A 137 -15.94 2.16 13.89
N ARG A 138 -16.24 3.37 13.40
CA ARG A 138 -16.20 3.78 11.99
C ARG A 138 -15.08 4.79 11.78
N ILE A 139 -13.85 4.30 11.94
CA ILE A 139 -12.64 5.11 11.79
C ILE A 139 -11.92 4.69 10.52
N VAL A 140 -11.44 5.68 9.76
CA VAL A 140 -10.58 5.43 8.61
C VAL A 140 -9.14 5.26 9.08
N ASP A 141 -8.72 4.01 9.21
CA ASP A 141 -7.33 3.59 9.45
C ASP A 141 -6.80 2.73 8.29
N LEU A 142 -5.59 2.17 8.45
CA LEU A 142 -4.95 1.31 7.46
C LEU A 142 -5.84 0.11 7.06
N SER A 143 -6.34 -0.62 8.06
CA SER A 143 -7.09 -1.87 7.90
C SER A 143 -8.47 -1.64 7.32
N CYS A 144 -9.14 -0.62 7.81
CA CYS A 144 -10.44 -0.15 7.34
C CYS A 144 -10.36 0.32 5.88
N SER A 145 -9.43 1.22 5.57
CA SER A 145 -9.30 1.79 4.22
C SER A 145 -8.95 0.72 3.18
N GLU A 146 -8.02 -0.20 3.48
CA GLU A 146 -7.64 -1.27 2.55
C GLU A 146 -8.76 -2.30 2.34
N THR A 147 -9.53 -2.59 3.39
CA THR A 147 -10.75 -3.42 3.24
C THR A 147 -11.75 -2.75 2.31
N GLY A 148 -11.96 -1.43 2.46
CA GLY A 148 -12.81 -0.64 1.58
C GLY A 148 -12.35 -0.67 0.13
N ALA A 149 -11.06 -0.42 -0.11
CA ALA A 149 -10.48 -0.44 -1.45
C ALA A 149 -10.60 -1.82 -2.11
N LEU A 150 -10.35 -2.91 -1.38
CA LEU A 150 -10.58 -4.27 -1.88
C LEU A 150 -12.04 -4.44 -2.34
N LEU A 151 -13.01 -4.11 -1.49
CA LEU A 151 -14.43 -4.26 -1.81
C LEU A 151 -14.87 -3.33 -2.96
N ALA A 152 -14.31 -2.11 -3.05
CA ALA A 152 -14.56 -1.20 -4.17
C ALA A 152 -14.05 -1.79 -5.50
N TRP A 153 -12.88 -2.43 -5.50
CA TRP A 153 -12.40 -3.18 -6.67
C TRP A 153 -13.27 -4.40 -6.99
N VAL A 154 -13.70 -5.18 -5.99
CA VAL A 154 -14.63 -6.29 -6.21
C VAL A 154 -15.91 -5.81 -6.88
N HIS A 155 -16.47 -4.70 -6.38
CA HIS A 155 -17.62 -4.05 -6.98
C HIS A 155 -17.33 -3.66 -8.43
N ASN A 156 -16.27 -2.91 -8.70
CA ASN A 156 -15.96 -2.41 -10.03
C ASN A 156 -15.73 -3.54 -11.05
N LEU A 157 -14.93 -4.54 -10.68
CA LEU A 157 -14.53 -5.63 -11.58
C LEU A 157 -15.67 -6.60 -11.86
N LEU A 158 -16.52 -6.92 -10.87
CA LEU A 158 -17.50 -8.00 -10.97
C LEU A 158 -18.96 -7.52 -10.90
N LYS A 159 -19.23 -6.21 -11.01
CA LYS A 159 -20.58 -5.63 -10.79
C LYS A 159 -21.67 -6.42 -11.49
N LYS A 160 -21.52 -6.67 -12.78
CA LYS A 160 -22.58 -7.32 -13.56
C LYS A 160 -22.78 -8.79 -13.20
N GLN A 161 -21.70 -9.53 -12.93
CA GLN A 161 -21.75 -10.93 -12.50
C GLN A 161 -22.47 -11.02 -11.15
N LEU A 162 -22.16 -10.12 -10.21
CA LEU A 162 -22.78 -10.07 -8.89
C LEU A 162 -24.26 -9.61 -8.97
N ASP A 163 -24.56 -8.57 -9.73
CA ASP A 163 -25.92 -8.06 -9.92
C ASP A 163 -26.83 -9.08 -10.64
N ALA A 164 -26.28 -9.88 -11.55
CA ALA A 164 -27.00 -10.98 -12.20
C ALA A 164 -27.43 -12.07 -11.20
N ILE A 165 -26.67 -12.27 -10.12
CA ILE A 165 -27.08 -13.15 -9.01
C ILE A 165 -28.09 -12.43 -8.12
N SER A 166 -27.76 -11.23 -7.67
CA SER A 166 -28.65 -10.36 -6.91
C SER A 166 -28.09 -8.93 -6.82
N PRO A 167 -28.88 -7.90 -7.18
CA PRO A 167 -28.44 -6.50 -7.05
C PRO A 167 -28.20 -6.07 -5.60
N ARG A 168 -28.60 -6.90 -4.61
CA ARG A 168 -28.32 -6.65 -3.20
C ARG A 168 -26.85 -6.82 -2.84
N VAL A 169 -26.07 -7.53 -3.66
CA VAL A 169 -24.65 -7.79 -3.36
C VAL A 169 -23.84 -6.51 -3.52
N CYS A 170 -23.91 -5.87 -4.70
CA CYS A 170 -23.25 -4.59 -4.93
C CYS A 170 -23.81 -3.47 -4.04
N ALA A 171 -25.13 -3.41 -3.86
CA ALA A 171 -25.74 -2.45 -2.93
C ALA A 171 -25.24 -2.63 -1.48
N ARG A 172 -24.94 -3.87 -1.05
CA ARG A 172 -24.35 -4.13 0.28
C ARG A 172 -22.93 -3.60 0.36
N ILE A 173 -22.11 -3.82 -0.66
CA ILE A 173 -20.74 -3.28 -0.72
C ILE A 173 -20.76 -1.75 -0.63
N GLU A 174 -21.56 -1.10 -1.49
CA GLU A 174 -21.74 0.36 -1.53
C GLU A 174 -22.14 0.90 -0.15
N THR A 175 -23.13 0.27 0.50
CA THR A 175 -23.63 0.70 1.83
C THR A 175 -22.55 0.62 2.91
N GLU A 176 -21.81 -0.49 2.97
CA GLU A 176 -20.79 -0.69 4.01
C GLU A 176 -19.60 0.25 3.83
N ILE A 177 -19.14 0.47 2.58
CA ILE A 177 -18.06 1.41 2.29
C ILE A 177 -18.50 2.85 2.59
N SER A 178 -19.72 3.23 2.19
CA SER A 178 -20.27 4.56 2.47
C SER A 178 -20.27 4.84 3.98
N GLN A 179 -20.94 3.99 4.75
CA GLN A 179 -21.18 4.23 6.18
C GLN A 179 -19.94 4.08 7.06
N ARG A 180 -19.01 3.19 6.70
CA ARG A 180 -17.82 2.92 7.52
C ARG A 180 -16.63 3.79 7.15
N LEU A 181 -16.56 4.27 5.89
CA LEU A 181 -15.38 4.94 5.37
C LEU A 181 -15.69 6.29 4.73
N MET A 182 -16.50 6.36 3.68
CA MET A 182 -16.66 7.60 2.90
C MET A 182 -17.33 8.71 3.71
N GLU A 183 -18.41 8.39 4.44
CA GLU A 183 -19.09 9.34 5.34
C GLU A 183 -18.14 9.80 6.47
N PRO A 184 -17.54 8.91 7.30
CA PRO A 184 -16.58 9.33 8.32
C PRO A 184 -15.38 10.11 7.77
N TYR A 185 -14.83 9.71 6.61
CA TYR A 185 -13.72 10.42 5.98
C TYR A 185 -14.09 11.87 5.70
N MET A 186 -15.32 12.14 5.25
CA MET A 186 -15.76 13.51 4.97
C MET A 186 -16.11 14.28 6.24
N GLU A 187 -16.64 13.62 7.27
CA GLU A 187 -17.02 14.22 8.54
C GLU A 187 -15.82 14.61 9.42
N HIS A 188 -14.70 13.89 9.31
CA HIS A 188 -13.54 14.02 10.21
C HIS A 188 -12.32 14.64 9.54
N ASP A 189 -11.83 15.76 10.07
CA ASP A 189 -10.52 16.36 9.73
C ASP A 189 -9.44 16.04 10.80
N ASP A 190 -9.78 15.25 11.83
CA ASP A 190 -8.97 15.04 13.03
C ASP A 190 -8.22 13.70 13.06
N TYR A 191 -8.29 12.91 11.99
CA TYR A 191 -7.40 11.77 11.83
C TYR A 191 -5.97 12.27 11.72
N TRP A 192 -5.13 11.91 12.69
CA TRP A 192 -3.77 12.43 12.84
C TRP A 192 -2.93 12.28 11.57
N TRP A 193 -3.12 11.20 10.82
CA TRP A 193 -2.39 10.90 9.59
C TRP A 193 -2.78 11.80 8.43
N MET A 194 -3.95 12.45 8.48
CA MET A 194 -4.34 13.44 7.46
C MET A 194 -3.46 14.69 7.49
N GLY A 195 -2.92 15.02 8.67
CA GLY A 195 -2.03 16.16 8.87
C GLY A 195 -2.72 17.51 8.98
N PHE A 196 -4.05 17.55 9.19
CA PHE A 196 -4.81 18.80 9.40
C PHE A 196 -4.84 19.29 10.84
N VAL A 197 -4.53 18.40 11.79
CA VAL A 197 -4.40 18.71 13.21
C VAL A 197 -2.93 18.83 13.61
N GLU A 198 -2.67 19.50 14.73
CA GLU A 198 -1.33 19.64 15.30
C GLU A 198 -0.91 18.32 15.97
N THR A 199 -0.36 17.41 15.16
CA THR A 199 0.07 16.06 15.55
C THR A 199 1.54 15.81 15.15
N PRO A 200 2.18 14.71 15.63
CA PRO A 200 3.48 14.28 15.13
C PRO A 200 3.54 14.18 13.60
N VAL A 201 4.76 14.05 13.09
CA VAL A 201 5.06 13.98 11.64
C VAL A 201 4.19 12.91 10.98
N VAL A 202 3.49 13.28 9.90
CA VAL A 202 2.72 12.33 9.09
C VAL A 202 3.69 11.37 8.42
N ASN A 203 3.34 10.09 8.36
CA ASN A 203 4.20 9.02 7.88
C ASN A 203 3.48 8.20 6.79
N ASN A 204 3.90 6.95 6.55
CA ASN A 204 3.28 6.04 5.59
C ASN A 204 1.75 5.93 5.68
N TRP A 205 1.13 6.16 6.85
CA TRP A 205 -0.33 6.13 7.01
C TRP A 205 -1.04 7.12 6.09
N ASN A 206 -0.42 8.27 5.79
CA ASN A 206 -1.04 9.29 4.95
C ASN A 206 -1.27 8.79 3.50
N PRO A 207 -0.21 8.47 2.71
CA PRO A 207 -0.40 7.93 1.37
C PRO A 207 -1.12 6.57 1.35
N TRP A 208 -0.93 5.72 2.36
CA TRP A 208 -1.65 4.44 2.46
C TRP A 208 -3.16 4.64 2.55
N CYS A 209 -3.65 5.37 3.55
CA CYS A 209 -5.07 5.60 3.73
C CYS A 209 -5.66 6.40 2.55
N ASN A 210 -4.95 7.44 2.09
CA ASN A 210 -5.44 8.29 1.00
C ASN A 210 -5.54 7.54 -0.34
N SER A 211 -4.61 6.63 -0.67
CA SER A 211 -4.69 5.84 -1.91
C SER A 211 -5.92 4.91 -1.92
N ASN A 212 -6.19 4.25 -0.79
CA ASN A 212 -7.37 3.41 -0.63
C ASN A 212 -8.68 4.21 -0.68
N MET A 213 -8.70 5.39 -0.04
CA MET A 213 -9.87 6.27 -0.09
C MET A 213 -10.09 6.86 -1.48
N LEU A 214 -9.03 7.19 -2.24
CA LEU A 214 -9.16 7.57 -3.65
C LEU A 214 -9.88 6.49 -4.44
N VAL A 215 -9.49 5.22 -4.30
CA VAL A 215 -10.19 4.10 -4.96
C VAL A 215 -11.68 4.09 -4.61
N CYS A 216 -12.03 4.26 -3.33
CA CYS A 216 -13.43 4.23 -2.89
C CYS A 216 -14.25 5.38 -3.50
N PHE A 217 -13.75 6.62 -3.43
CA PHE A 217 -14.44 7.78 -4.00
C PHE A 217 -14.48 7.75 -5.53
N LEU A 218 -13.39 7.34 -6.17
CA LEU A 218 -13.31 7.29 -7.63
C LEU A 218 -14.23 6.24 -8.23
N LEU A 219 -14.41 5.09 -7.59
CA LEU A 219 -15.21 3.98 -8.14
C LEU A 219 -16.67 3.96 -7.68
N LEU A 220 -17.00 4.59 -6.54
CA LEU A 220 -18.34 4.45 -5.93
C LEU A 220 -19.10 5.77 -5.76
N GLU A 221 -18.42 6.92 -5.68
CA GLU A 221 -19.12 8.20 -5.50
C GLU A 221 -19.72 8.70 -6.83
N SER A 222 -21.03 8.46 -6.99
CA SER A 222 -21.77 8.87 -8.18
C SER A 222 -22.07 10.37 -8.23
N ASN A 223 -22.06 11.07 -7.09
CA ASN A 223 -22.24 12.52 -7.05
C ASN A 223 -20.92 13.24 -7.36
N SER A 224 -20.86 13.94 -8.50
CA SER A 224 -19.64 14.61 -8.96
C SER A 224 -19.11 15.66 -7.97
N GLU A 225 -19.99 16.43 -7.33
CA GLU A 225 -19.60 17.45 -6.36
C GLU A 225 -19.01 16.83 -5.09
N ALA A 226 -19.65 15.79 -4.57
CA ALA A 226 -19.15 15.05 -3.40
C ALA A 226 -17.80 14.38 -3.69
N ARG A 227 -17.66 13.78 -4.88
CA ARG A 227 -16.41 13.17 -5.34
C ARG A 227 -15.29 14.20 -5.46
N CYS A 228 -15.57 15.37 -6.05
CA CYS A 228 -14.60 16.47 -6.14
C CYS A 228 -14.19 16.98 -4.75
N ALA A 229 -15.13 17.14 -3.83
CA ALA A 229 -14.85 17.58 -2.47
C ALA A 229 -13.93 16.58 -1.72
N ALA A 230 -14.18 15.28 -1.89
CA ALA A 230 -13.35 14.23 -1.32
C ALA A 230 -11.94 14.22 -1.92
N ILE A 231 -11.82 14.31 -3.24
CA ILE A 231 -10.53 14.37 -3.94
C ILE A 231 -9.73 15.62 -3.51
N LEU A 232 -10.39 16.77 -3.39
CA LEU A 232 -9.75 18.00 -2.90
C LEU A 232 -9.22 17.83 -1.47
N LYS A 233 -9.98 17.16 -0.59
CA LYS A 233 -9.54 16.84 0.78
C LYS A 233 -8.33 15.90 0.77
N ILE A 234 -8.32 14.88 -0.09
CA ILE A 234 -7.17 13.98 -0.25
C ILE A 234 -5.95 14.75 -0.74
N MET A 235 -6.09 15.61 -1.76
CA MET A 235 -4.99 16.44 -2.29
C MET A 235 -4.40 17.35 -1.20
N ARG A 236 -5.24 17.96 -0.34
CA ARG A 236 -4.79 18.74 0.82
C ARG A 236 -3.97 17.88 1.79
N SER A 237 -4.40 16.64 2.04
CA SER A 237 -3.72 15.73 2.96
C SER A 237 -2.37 15.25 2.41
N LEU A 238 -2.32 14.90 1.12
CA LEU A 238 -1.08 14.51 0.44
C LEU A 238 -0.07 15.65 0.39
N ASP A 239 -0.52 16.88 0.19
CA ASP A 239 0.33 18.07 0.28
C ASP A 239 1.00 18.21 1.64
N VAL A 240 0.35 17.81 2.74
CA VAL A 240 0.99 17.80 4.07
C VAL A 240 2.09 16.75 4.14
N PHE A 241 1.84 15.55 3.61
CA PHE A 241 2.86 14.49 3.52
C PHE A 241 4.07 14.94 2.71
N ILE A 242 3.86 15.43 1.49
CA ILE A 242 4.96 15.87 0.61
C ILE A 242 5.79 16.99 1.26
N ARG A 243 5.13 17.96 1.92
CA ARG A 243 5.84 19.08 2.58
C ARG A 243 6.61 18.65 3.83
N LYS A 244 6.17 17.60 4.52
CA LYS A 244 6.82 17.09 5.74
C LYS A 244 7.85 16.00 5.46
N TYR A 245 7.79 15.36 4.30
CA TYR A 245 8.78 14.36 3.88
C TYR A 245 10.18 14.99 3.78
N PRO A 246 11.26 14.24 4.09
CA PRO A 246 12.61 14.74 3.90
C PRO A 246 12.82 15.29 2.48
N PRO A 247 13.41 16.50 2.32
CA PRO A 247 13.60 17.12 1.01
C PRO A 247 14.61 16.38 0.13
N ASP A 248 15.41 15.46 0.69
CA ASP A 248 16.31 14.56 -0.04
C ASP A 248 15.63 13.25 -0.50
N GLY A 249 14.33 13.09 -0.19
CA GLY A 249 13.50 11.95 -0.55
C GLY A 249 13.72 10.71 0.32
N CYS A 250 14.51 10.79 1.39
CA CYS A 250 14.78 9.65 2.24
C CYS A 250 13.52 9.12 2.94
N CYS A 251 13.26 7.82 2.85
CA CYS A 251 12.24 7.18 3.68
C CYS A 251 12.80 6.94 5.08
N GLN A 252 12.44 7.80 6.04
CA GLN A 252 12.89 7.69 7.43
C GLN A 252 12.38 6.42 8.12
N GLU A 253 11.26 5.87 7.65
CA GLU A 253 10.72 4.58 8.12
C GLU A 253 11.49 3.37 7.55
N GLY A 254 12.46 3.60 6.67
CA GLY A 254 13.27 2.56 6.05
C GLY A 254 12.65 1.96 4.78
N PRO A 255 13.42 1.16 4.02
CA PRO A 255 12.99 0.64 2.71
C PRO A 255 11.77 -0.28 2.76
N MET A 256 11.59 -1.03 3.86
CA MET A 256 10.41 -1.89 4.05
C MET A 256 9.11 -1.07 3.97
N TYR A 257 9.13 0.15 4.53
CA TYR A 257 8.00 1.07 4.52
C TYR A 257 7.91 1.95 3.28
N TRP A 258 8.90 1.92 2.38
CA TRP A 258 8.89 2.75 1.18
C TRP A 258 7.68 2.47 0.29
N GLY A 259 7.28 1.20 0.11
CA GLY A 259 6.11 0.85 -0.72
C GLY A 259 4.79 1.42 -0.16
N ALA A 260 4.70 1.55 1.16
CA ALA A 260 3.59 2.18 1.85
C ALA A 260 3.63 3.72 1.81
N ALA A 261 4.83 4.29 1.91
CA ALA A 261 5.09 5.72 1.91
C ALA A 261 5.23 6.27 0.48
N GLY A 262 6.44 6.20 -0.08
CA GLY A 262 6.73 6.70 -1.43
C GLY A 262 5.91 6.00 -2.51
N GLY A 263 5.83 4.67 -2.44
CA GLY A 263 5.00 3.87 -3.32
C GLY A 263 3.50 4.17 -3.21
N GLY A 264 2.99 4.36 -1.98
CA GLY A 264 1.61 4.79 -1.76
C GLY A 264 1.34 6.20 -2.33
N LEU A 265 2.32 7.11 -2.24
CA LEU A 265 2.21 8.43 -2.87
C LEU A 265 2.14 8.29 -4.39
N HIS A 266 2.95 7.42 -5.00
CA HIS A 266 2.86 7.12 -6.43
C HIS A 266 1.46 6.63 -6.82
N THR A 267 0.89 5.68 -6.07
CA THR A 267 -0.48 5.21 -6.31
C THR A 267 -1.49 6.36 -6.27
N CYS A 268 -1.41 7.26 -5.28
CA CYS A 268 -2.28 8.43 -5.21
C CYS A 268 -2.15 9.32 -6.45
N LEU A 269 -0.91 9.65 -6.84
CA LEU A 269 -0.66 10.55 -7.98
C LEU A 269 -1.05 9.90 -9.31
N TRP A 270 -0.84 8.59 -9.46
CA TRP A 270 -1.29 7.85 -10.63
C TRP A 270 -2.82 7.86 -10.73
N LEU A 271 -3.53 7.55 -9.65
CA LEU A 271 -5.00 7.58 -9.63
C LEU A 271 -5.56 8.97 -9.97
N LEU A 272 -4.95 10.04 -9.45
CA LEU A 272 -5.33 11.41 -9.79
C LEU A 272 -5.09 11.72 -11.27
N LYS A 273 -3.96 11.27 -11.82
CA LYS A 273 -3.60 11.47 -13.22
C LYS A 273 -4.56 10.74 -14.15
N GLU A 274 -4.84 9.46 -13.91
CA GLU A 274 -5.81 8.68 -14.70
C GLU A 274 -7.23 9.26 -14.58
N ALA A 275 -7.65 9.61 -13.36
CA ALA A 275 -8.97 10.21 -13.13
C ALA A 275 -9.16 11.59 -13.77
N SER A 276 -8.09 12.23 -14.21
CA SER A 276 -8.11 13.54 -14.87
C SER A 276 -7.60 13.52 -16.30
N ALA A 277 -7.47 12.34 -16.91
CA ALA A 277 -6.91 12.17 -18.26
C ALA A 277 -5.55 12.87 -18.47
N GLY A 278 -4.74 12.93 -17.41
CA GLY A 278 -3.40 13.53 -17.43
C GLY A 278 -3.31 14.98 -16.96
N GLU A 279 -4.43 15.65 -16.66
CA GLU A 279 -4.42 17.07 -16.27
C GLU A 279 -3.81 17.31 -14.87
N ILE A 280 -4.08 16.42 -13.91
CA ILE A 280 -3.47 16.45 -12.57
C ILE A 280 -2.21 15.57 -12.58
N ASP A 281 -1.05 16.20 -12.76
CA ASP A 281 0.24 15.53 -12.85
C ASP A 281 1.35 16.38 -12.19
N ILE A 282 1.96 15.83 -11.15
CA ILE A 282 3.10 16.44 -10.45
C ILE A 282 4.33 15.52 -10.37
N PHE A 283 4.43 14.50 -11.24
CA PHE A 283 5.58 13.59 -11.23
C PHE A 283 6.91 14.28 -11.60
N SER A 284 6.86 15.46 -12.22
CA SER A 284 8.03 16.30 -12.49
C SER A 284 8.55 17.08 -11.28
N GLU A 285 7.81 17.12 -10.17
CA GLU A 285 8.24 17.85 -8.97
C GLU A 285 9.49 17.21 -8.35
N PRO A 286 10.56 17.98 -8.05
CA PRO A 286 11.84 17.41 -7.62
C PRO A 286 11.74 16.50 -6.39
N VAL A 287 10.91 16.87 -5.40
CA VAL A 287 10.73 16.05 -4.19
C VAL A 287 10.04 14.72 -4.49
N VAL A 288 9.07 14.70 -5.42
CA VAL A 288 8.40 13.46 -5.85
C VAL A 288 9.41 12.54 -6.53
N GLN A 289 10.26 13.07 -7.41
CA GLN A 289 11.32 12.29 -8.02
C GLN A 289 12.29 11.72 -6.98
N LEU A 290 12.73 12.54 -6.01
CA LEU A 290 13.66 12.10 -4.97
C LEU A 290 13.08 11.00 -4.08
N ILE A 291 11.78 11.07 -3.74
CA ILE A 291 11.05 10.03 -3.01
C ILE A 291 11.11 8.70 -3.77
N GLY A 292 10.87 8.72 -5.08
CA GLY A 292 10.98 7.53 -5.92
C GLY A 292 12.40 6.96 -5.96
N GLN A 293 13.37 7.85 -6.16
CA GLN A 293 14.79 7.50 -6.30
C GLN A 293 15.45 6.94 -5.05
N TYR A 294 14.88 7.18 -3.87
CA TYR A 294 15.40 6.64 -2.61
C TYR A 294 15.67 5.15 -2.68
N ILE A 295 14.74 4.38 -3.25
CA ILE A 295 14.76 2.92 -3.11
C ILE A 295 15.98 2.27 -3.80
N TYR A 296 16.43 2.81 -4.94
CA TYR A 296 17.66 2.31 -5.57
C TYR A 296 18.94 2.89 -4.93
N LYS A 297 18.85 4.00 -4.18
CA LYS A 297 20.00 4.56 -3.44
C LYS A 297 20.39 3.70 -2.25
N VAL A 298 19.44 2.93 -1.73
CA VAL A 298 19.58 2.01 -0.59
C VAL A 298 19.53 0.53 -1.02
N HIS A 299 19.57 0.25 -2.32
CA HIS A 299 19.66 -1.12 -2.84
C HIS A 299 21.09 -1.65 -2.72
N ILE A 300 21.21 -2.85 -2.16
CA ILE A 300 22.50 -3.54 -1.96
C ILE A 300 22.75 -4.50 -3.12
N HIS A 301 21.97 -5.58 -3.19
CA HIS A 301 22.04 -6.63 -4.21
C HIS A 301 20.80 -7.54 -4.09
N ASP A 302 20.29 -8.06 -5.21
CA ASP A 302 19.11 -8.95 -5.22
C ASP A 302 17.92 -8.33 -4.46
N ASP A 303 17.36 -9.03 -3.48
CA ASP A 303 16.30 -8.54 -2.60
C ASP A 303 16.83 -7.77 -1.37
N TYR A 304 18.15 -7.57 -1.22
CA TYR A 304 18.75 -6.87 -0.08
C TYR A 304 18.73 -5.35 -0.21
N PHE A 305 18.27 -4.70 0.86
CA PHE A 305 18.26 -3.24 1.03
C PHE A 305 18.88 -2.86 2.38
N VAL A 306 19.26 -1.58 2.52
CA VAL A 306 19.66 -1.03 3.82
C VAL A 306 18.47 -1.09 4.78
N ASP A 307 18.62 -1.69 5.94
CA ASP A 307 17.54 -2.04 6.86
C ASP A 307 17.56 -1.21 8.15
N PHE A 308 17.89 0.08 8.04
CA PHE A 308 17.69 1.02 9.15
C PHE A 308 16.21 1.22 9.46
N ALA A 309 15.91 1.52 10.72
CA ALA A 309 14.54 1.60 11.28
C ALA A 309 13.85 0.23 11.31
N ASP A 310 12.53 0.19 11.57
CA ASP A 310 11.78 -1.06 11.49
C ASP A 310 11.78 -1.55 10.03
N GLY A 311 12.67 -2.49 9.69
CA GLY A 311 12.76 -3.04 8.35
C GLY A 311 13.43 -4.41 8.30
N ASP A 312 12.97 -5.25 7.38
CA ASP A 312 13.67 -6.46 7.02
C ASP A 312 14.83 -6.14 6.06
N ALA A 313 15.95 -6.86 6.21
CA ALA A 313 17.08 -6.81 5.27
C ALA A 313 16.69 -7.14 3.83
N ARG A 314 15.59 -7.89 3.64
CA ARG A 314 15.07 -8.30 2.34
C ARG A 314 13.69 -7.68 2.11
N VAL A 315 13.57 -6.86 1.07
CA VAL A 315 12.35 -6.09 0.81
C VAL A 315 11.77 -6.41 -0.56
N ALA A 316 10.47 -6.72 -0.58
CA ALA A 316 9.70 -6.86 -1.80
C ALA A 316 9.12 -5.50 -2.22
N ILE A 317 9.75 -4.82 -3.17
CA ILE A 317 9.28 -3.52 -3.70
C ILE A 317 8.33 -3.65 -4.90
N GLY A 318 8.20 -4.86 -5.47
CA GLY A 318 7.27 -5.20 -6.55
C GLY A 318 7.41 -4.35 -7.82
N MET A 319 6.42 -4.44 -8.72
CA MET A 319 6.35 -3.56 -9.91
C MET A 319 6.11 -2.10 -9.55
N GLN A 320 5.80 -1.79 -8.29
CA GLN A 320 5.56 -0.42 -7.84
C GLN A 320 6.78 0.47 -8.12
N ALA A 321 8.00 -0.05 -7.90
CA ALA A 321 9.23 0.63 -8.30
C ALA A 321 9.32 0.85 -9.81
N TYR A 322 9.00 -0.17 -10.63
CA TYR A 322 9.00 -0.06 -12.09
C TYR A 322 8.04 1.04 -12.56
N ASN A 323 6.80 1.02 -12.06
CA ASN A 323 5.76 1.99 -12.41
C ASN A 323 6.12 3.39 -11.97
N TYR A 324 6.71 3.55 -10.78
CA TYR A 324 7.25 4.83 -10.34
C TYR A 324 8.30 5.34 -11.32
N GLY A 325 9.26 4.50 -11.68
CA GLY A 325 10.31 4.83 -12.63
C GLY A 325 9.76 5.32 -13.97
N LEU A 326 8.71 4.67 -14.50
CA LEU A 326 8.01 5.12 -15.70
C LEU A 326 7.39 6.51 -15.50
N SER A 327 6.67 6.72 -14.40
CA SER A 327 5.98 7.99 -14.11
C SER A 327 6.93 9.19 -14.01
N ILE A 328 8.14 8.99 -13.46
CA ILE A 328 9.16 10.07 -13.34
C ILE A 328 10.21 10.08 -14.45
N GLY A 329 10.16 9.12 -15.39
CA GLY A 329 11.16 8.98 -16.46
C GLY A 329 12.55 8.53 -15.97
N ASP A 330 12.65 7.80 -14.86
CA ASP A 330 13.91 7.36 -14.26
C ASP A 330 14.24 5.91 -14.64
N GLN A 331 15.17 5.76 -15.58
CA GLN A 331 15.59 4.45 -16.09
C GLN A 331 16.25 3.55 -15.04
N ARG A 332 16.90 4.12 -14.02
CA ARG A 332 17.49 3.30 -12.94
C ARG A 332 16.39 2.67 -12.10
N LEU A 333 15.35 3.45 -11.79
CA LEU A 333 14.23 2.94 -11.02
C LEU A 333 13.41 1.91 -11.82
N VAL A 334 13.23 2.14 -13.13
CA VAL A 334 12.66 1.15 -14.06
C VAL A 334 13.49 -0.14 -14.05
N GLN A 335 14.81 -0.05 -14.19
CA GLN A 335 15.70 -1.22 -14.15
C GLN A 335 15.63 -1.97 -12.83
N LEU A 336 15.62 -1.27 -11.69
CA LEU A 336 15.49 -1.93 -10.39
C LEU A 336 14.16 -2.68 -10.30
N GLY A 337 13.04 -2.02 -10.61
CA GLY A 337 11.72 -2.65 -10.56
C GLY A 337 11.53 -3.79 -11.57
N ALA A 338 12.22 -3.76 -12.71
CA ALA A 338 12.20 -4.85 -13.69
C ALA A 338 12.90 -6.14 -13.20
N ASN A 339 13.81 -6.01 -12.22
CA ASN A 339 14.59 -7.12 -11.68
C ASN A 339 13.96 -7.82 -10.49
N VAL A 340 12.92 -7.23 -9.90
CA VAL A 340 12.32 -7.79 -8.70
C VAL A 340 11.39 -8.95 -9.04
N GLU A 341 11.31 -9.92 -8.13
CA GLU A 341 10.28 -10.94 -8.21
C GLU A 341 8.91 -10.26 -8.19
N LYS A 342 8.08 -10.56 -9.20
CA LYS A 342 6.71 -10.03 -9.27
C LYS A 342 5.91 -10.51 -8.06
N THR A 343 4.85 -9.77 -7.71
CA THR A 343 4.00 -10.15 -6.60
C THR A 343 3.31 -11.48 -6.93
N ILE A 344 3.76 -12.55 -6.28
CA ILE A 344 3.06 -13.82 -6.32
C ILE A 344 1.86 -13.79 -5.37
N PRO A 345 0.80 -14.57 -5.65
CA PRO A 345 -0.31 -14.72 -4.71
C PRO A 345 0.20 -15.17 -3.33
N ARG A 346 -0.02 -14.36 -2.29
CA ARG A 346 0.35 -14.71 -0.91
C ARG A 346 -0.87 -14.74 -0.01
N LYS A 347 -0.96 -15.78 0.80
CA LYS A 347 -1.89 -15.86 1.93
C LYS A 347 -1.29 -15.08 3.10
N LEU A 348 -2.13 -14.54 3.99
CA LEU A 348 -1.69 -13.89 5.24
C LEU A 348 -0.90 -12.59 5.06
N ASN A 349 -1.30 -11.75 4.10
CA ASN A 349 -0.72 -10.42 3.94
C ASN A 349 -1.81 -9.37 3.77
N TRP A 350 -1.42 -8.09 3.89
CA TRP A 350 -2.11 -6.98 3.27
C TRP A 350 -2.39 -7.32 1.80
N PHE A 351 -3.63 -7.13 1.37
CA PHE A 351 -4.07 -7.49 0.02
C PHE A 351 -4.38 -6.23 -0.77
N ASN A 352 -3.33 -5.65 -1.32
CA ASN A 352 -3.45 -4.49 -2.19
C ASN A 352 -3.88 -4.94 -3.59
N MET A 353 -5.19 -4.90 -3.84
CA MET A 353 -5.77 -5.30 -5.14
C MET A 353 -5.23 -4.46 -6.29
N TYR A 354 -4.98 -3.17 -6.08
CA TYR A 354 -4.44 -2.28 -7.10
C TYR A 354 -3.05 -2.74 -7.59
N ASN A 355 -2.13 -3.04 -6.68
CA ASN A 355 -0.81 -3.58 -7.05
C ASN A 355 -0.93 -4.91 -7.80
N CYS A 356 -1.86 -5.78 -7.42
CA CYS A 356 -2.09 -7.05 -8.13
C CYS A 356 -2.61 -6.84 -9.56
N LEU A 357 -3.51 -5.87 -9.76
CA LEU A 357 -4.01 -5.50 -11.09
C LEU A 357 -2.90 -4.89 -11.94
N GLN A 358 -2.06 -4.02 -11.37
CA GLN A 358 -0.88 -3.50 -12.06
C GLN A 358 0.06 -4.62 -12.52
N ASP A 359 0.38 -5.58 -11.65
CA ASP A 359 1.26 -6.71 -12.01
C ASP A 359 0.70 -7.58 -13.15
N LEU A 360 -0.63 -7.68 -13.25
CA LEU A 360 -1.33 -8.43 -14.29
C LEU A 360 -1.39 -7.69 -15.63
N PHE A 361 -1.58 -6.38 -15.62
CA PHE A 361 -1.85 -5.61 -16.85
C PHE A 361 -0.68 -4.78 -17.35
N ILE A 362 0.29 -4.44 -16.49
CA ILE A 362 1.45 -3.64 -16.88
C ILE A 362 2.60 -4.59 -17.21
N GLU A 363 2.92 -4.67 -18.50
CA GLU A 363 4.06 -5.45 -18.96
C GLU A 363 5.39 -4.75 -18.63
N CYS A 364 6.35 -5.55 -18.15
CA CYS A 364 7.73 -5.09 -18.03
C CYS A 364 8.37 -5.23 -19.42
N GLU A 365 8.59 -4.10 -20.10
CA GLU A 365 9.20 -4.06 -21.43
C GLU A 365 10.74 -4.15 -21.37
N SER A 366 11.33 -4.06 -20.18
CA SER A 366 12.78 -4.09 -20.02
C SER A 366 13.35 -5.46 -20.40
N THR A 367 14.34 -5.45 -21.28
CA THR A 367 15.15 -6.62 -21.62
C THR A 367 16.48 -6.65 -20.85
N GLU A 368 16.82 -5.55 -20.18
CA GLU A 368 18.04 -5.42 -19.36
C GLU A 368 17.70 -5.62 -17.88
N PHE A 369 17.99 -6.83 -17.42
CA PHE A 369 17.81 -7.26 -16.04
C PHE A 369 19.06 -6.99 -15.18
N LYS A 370 19.49 -5.73 -15.13
CA LYS A 370 20.62 -5.34 -14.28
C LYS A 370 20.23 -4.21 -13.34
N ALA A 371 20.36 -4.45 -12.04
CA ALA A 371 20.09 -3.43 -11.05
C ALA A 371 21.05 -2.23 -11.22
N PRO A 372 20.64 -1.01 -10.86
CA PRO A 372 21.42 0.20 -11.15
C PRO A 372 22.80 0.25 -10.51
N TYR A 373 22.98 -0.36 -9.33
CA TYR A 373 24.21 -0.39 -8.54
C TYR A 373 24.99 0.93 -8.56
N ILE A 374 24.36 2.01 -8.08
CA ILE A 374 24.99 3.33 -8.04
C ILE A 374 26.24 3.32 -7.16
N ARG A 375 27.23 4.16 -7.49
CA ARG A 375 28.52 4.20 -6.78
C ARG A 375 28.40 4.62 -5.33
N GLU A 376 27.62 5.67 -5.09
CA GLU A 376 27.42 6.29 -3.79
C GLU A 376 26.14 7.13 -3.79
N ALA A 377 25.54 7.30 -2.60
CA ALA A 377 24.49 8.28 -2.35
C ALA A 377 24.71 8.93 -0.98
N TRP A 378 24.38 10.22 -0.91
CA TRP A 378 24.33 11.00 0.32
C TRP A 378 22.98 11.69 0.43
N MET A 379 22.21 11.32 1.45
CA MET A 379 20.95 11.96 1.82
C MET A 379 21.27 12.96 2.93
N GLU A 380 21.51 14.22 2.54
CA GLU A 380 22.08 15.25 3.43
C GLU A 380 21.16 15.58 4.62
N HIS A 381 19.85 15.58 4.42
CA HIS A 381 18.90 15.93 5.47
C HIS A 381 18.76 14.79 6.47
N SER A 382 18.57 13.56 6.00
CA SER A 382 18.45 12.37 6.85
C SER A 382 19.80 11.84 7.35
N GLN A 383 20.91 12.33 6.81
CA GLN A 383 22.27 11.90 7.12
C GLN A 383 22.52 10.40 6.93
N VAL A 384 21.94 9.84 5.86
CA VAL A 384 22.18 8.45 5.45
C VAL A 384 23.14 8.44 4.27
N MET A 385 24.19 7.61 4.35
CA MET A 385 25.12 7.40 3.24
C MET A 385 25.11 5.95 2.79
N THR A 386 25.31 5.73 1.49
CA THR A 386 25.60 4.43 0.90
C THR A 386 26.78 4.55 -0.07
N ALA A 387 27.63 3.53 -0.16
CA ALA A 387 28.72 3.48 -1.12
C ALA A 387 29.10 2.03 -1.44
N ARG A 388 29.49 1.76 -2.69
CA ARG A 388 30.04 0.47 -3.13
C ARG A 388 31.35 0.65 -3.89
N GLU A 389 32.26 -0.31 -3.86
CA GLU A 389 33.60 -0.16 -4.48
C GLU A 389 33.57 0.14 -5.99
N SER A 390 32.66 -0.49 -6.72
CA SER A 390 32.52 -0.36 -8.18
C SER A 390 31.09 -0.05 -8.58
N GLU A 391 30.89 1.01 -9.38
CA GLU A 391 29.60 1.32 -9.97
C GLU A 391 29.16 0.22 -10.95
N GLY A 392 27.87 -0.09 -10.97
CA GLY A 392 27.30 -1.09 -11.87
C GLY A 392 27.64 -2.53 -11.50
N SER A 393 28.08 -2.80 -10.27
CA SER A 393 28.46 -4.15 -9.81
C SER A 393 28.07 -4.39 -8.35
N GLU A 394 27.64 -5.62 -8.05
CA GLU A 394 27.49 -6.14 -6.69
C GLU A 394 28.81 -6.62 -6.08
N GLN A 395 29.81 -6.91 -6.92
CA GLN A 395 31.15 -7.36 -6.47
C GLN A 395 31.90 -6.24 -5.73
N GLY A 396 32.61 -6.62 -4.67
CA GLY A 396 33.34 -5.72 -3.77
C GLY A 396 32.55 -5.35 -2.52
N LEU A 397 33.08 -4.39 -1.76
CA LEU A 397 32.44 -3.91 -0.53
C LEU A 397 31.29 -2.93 -0.83
N TYR A 398 30.21 -3.06 -0.09
CA TYR A 398 29.13 -2.08 0.07
C TYR A 398 29.06 -1.65 1.54
N LEU A 399 28.94 -0.35 1.78
CA LEU A 399 28.80 0.28 3.09
C LEU A 399 27.54 1.14 3.09
N ALA A 400 26.74 1.04 4.15
CA ALA A 400 25.79 2.08 4.51
C ALA A 400 26.00 2.51 5.96
N ALA A 401 25.82 3.80 6.24
CA ALA A 401 25.95 4.34 7.58
C ALA A 401 24.87 5.40 7.86
N LYS A 402 24.44 5.44 9.11
CA LYS A 402 23.36 6.31 9.59
C LYS A 402 23.89 7.35 10.57
N GLY A 403 23.68 8.61 10.24
CA GLY A 403 23.78 9.75 11.15
C GLY A 403 22.40 10.18 11.64
N GLY A 404 22.19 11.50 11.75
CA GLY A 404 20.87 12.07 11.95
C GLY A 404 20.46 12.06 13.42
N THR A 405 19.24 11.58 13.69
CA THR A 405 18.63 11.62 15.02
C THR A 405 17.74 10.40 15.26
N ASN A 406 17.61 9.97 16.52
CA ASN A 406 16.70 8.90 16.93
C ASN A 406 15.26 9.40 17.15
N ASN A 407 14.84 10.48 16.49
CA ASN A 407 13.48 11.03 16.61
C ASN A 407 12.78 11.01 15.26
N GLU A 408 12.77 9.83 14.66
CA GLU A 408 12.19 9.54 13.34
C GLU A 408 11.08 8.49 13.48
N PRO A 409 10.07 8.45 12.61
CA PRO A 409 9.05 7.40 12.65
C PRO A 409 9.68 6.01 12.48
N HIS A 410 9.19 5.01 13.23
CA HIS A 410 9.69 3.63 13.18
C HIS A 410 11.18 3.41 13.48
N ASN A 411 11.86 4.39 14.06
CA ASN A 411 13.30 4.32 14.24
C ASN A 411 13.76 3.40 15.38
N HIS A 412 15.07 3.19 15.39
CA HIS A 412 15.87 2.59 16.46
C HIS A 412 16.80 3.66 17.08
N ASN A 413 17.46 3.32 18.20
CA ASN A 413 18.46 4.11 18.91
C ASN A 413 19.86 3.88 18.32
N ASP A 414 19.99 4.10 17.03
CA ASP A 414 21.07 3.58 16.18
C ASP A 414 21.88 4.67 15.47
N VAL A 415 21.80 5.95 15.87
CA VAL A 415 22.70 6.99 15.33
C VAL A 415 24.17 6.58 15.49
N GLY A 416 24.91 6.54 14.38
CA GLY A 416 26.28 6.06 14.29
C GLY A 416 26.40 4.59 13.83
N ASN A 417 25.27 3.91 13.59
CA ASN A 417 25.22 2.56 13.07
C ASN A 417 25.69 2.47 11.62
N PHE A 418 26.14 1.28 11.22
CA PHE A 418 26.59 0.98 9.88
C PHE A 418 26.41 -0.50 9.55
N ILE A 419 26.21 -0.78 8.28
CA ILE A 419 26.17 -2.14 7.73
C ILE A 419 27.21 -2.29 6.62
N VAL A 420 27.74 -3.51 6.46
CA VAL A 420 28.71 -3.84 5.43
C VAL A 420 28.31 -5.14 4.75
N TYR A 421 28.36 -5.12 3.42
CA TYR A 421 28.17 -6.28 2.56
C TYR A 421 29.41 -6.48 1.69
N ALA A 422 29.70 -7.71 1.32
CA ALA A 422 30.79 -8.09 0.42
C ALA A 422 30.24 -8.99 -0.68
N ASP A 423 30.45 -8.62 -1.94
CA ASP A 423 29.94 -9.35 -3.11
C ASP A 423 28.43 -9.59 -3.05
N GLY A 424 27.70 -8.57 -2.56
CA GLY A 424 26.24 -8.62 -2.35
C GLY A 424 25.77 -9.43 -1.14
N LEU A 425 26.67 -9.96 -0.30
CA LEU A 425 26.33 -10.80 0.86
C LEU A 425 26.62 -10.10 2.20
N PRO A 426 25.82 -10.36 3.25
CA PRO A 426 25.94 -9.67 4.53
C PRO A 426 27.24 -10.00 5.28
N VAL A 427 27.88 -8.98 5.87
CA VAL A 427 29.08 -9.10 6.73
C VAL A 427 28.83 -8.48 8.11
N PHE A 428 28.48 -7.20 8.16
CA PHE A 428 27.99 -6.50 9.35
C PHE A 428 26.54 -6.08 9.06
N ILE A 429 25.61 -6.54 9.89
CA ILE A 429 24.18 -6.40 9.64
C ILE A 429 23.52 -5.53 10.70
N ASP A 430 22.40 -4.91 10.32
CA ASP A 430 21.37 -4.51 11.27
C ASP A 430 20.53 -5.75 11.62
N LEU A 431 19.91 -5.75 12.79
CA LEU A 431 18.96 -6.80 13.16
C LEU A 431 17.57 -6.53 12.60
N GLY A 432 17.27 -5.28 12.24
CA GLY A 432 15.97 -4.89 11.71
C GLY A 432 14.88 -5.01 12.77
N THR A 433 13.69 -5.44 12.34
CA THR A 433 12.51 -5.50 13.21
C THR A 433 12.20 -6.93 13.68
N GLU A 434 11.75 -7.10 14.93
CA GLU A 434 11.11 -8.36 15.36
C GLU A 434 9.58 -8.25 15.29
N GLU A 435 8.87 -9.29 15.74
CA GLU A 435 7.41 -9.29 15.83
C GLU A 435 6.88 -8.11 16.66
N TYR A 436 5.91 -7.39 16.10
CA TYR A 436 5.25 -6.29 16.81
C TYR A 436 4.42 -6.77 17.99
N THR A 437 4.69 -6.17 19.14
CA THR A 437 3.97 -6.42 20.40
C THR A 437 3.34 -5.13 20.90
N ALA A 438 2.55 -5.21 21.97
CA ALA A 438 2.02 -4.02 22.63
C ALA A 438 3.10 -3.02 23.10
N LYS A 439 4.36 -3.47 23.29
CA LYS A 439 5.48 -2.58 23.64
C LYS A 439 5.98 -1.75 22.45
N THR A 440 5.88 -2.27 21.23
CA THR A 440 6.45 -1.66 20.01
C THR A 440 5.93 -0.24 19.76
N PHE A 441 4.67 0.02 20.13
CA PHE A 441 3.98 1.29 19.90
C PHE A 441 3.64 2.03 21.20
N SER A 442 4.33 1.69 22.30
CA SER A 442 4.14 2.32 23.61
C SER A 442 5.36 3.16 24.01
N ALA A 443 5.27 3.83 25.16
CA ALA A 443 6.41 4.50 25.76
C ALA A 443 7.56 3.55 26.14
N GLU A 444 7.31 2.24 26.18
CA GLU A 444 8.29 1.19 26.49
C GLU A 444 9.03 0.68 25.24
N ARG A 445 8.80 1.25 24.05
CA ARG A 445 9.46 0.84 22.78
C ARG A 445 10.96 0.68 22.96
N TYR A 446 11.65 1.67 23.52
CA TYR A 446 13.12 1.65 23.67
C TYR A 446 13.63 0.80 24.84
N GLU A 447 12.77 0.04 25.52
CA GLU A 447 13.22 -1.06 26.40
C GLU A 447 13.46 -2.36 25.62
N ILE A 448 13.00 -2.41 24.36
CA ILE A 448 13.21 -3.54 23.46
C ILE A 448 14.69 -3.54 23.06
N TRP A 449 15.37 -4.65 23.34
CA TRP A 449 16.83 -4.72 23.33
C TRP A 449 17.48 -4.56 21.95
N TYR A 450 16.75 -4.85 20.87
CA TYR A 450 17.22 -4.72 19.49
C TYR A 450 16.91 -3.36 18.87
N LEU A 451 16.15 -2.50 19.58
CA LEU A 451 15.76 -1.16 19.13
C LEU A 451 16.70 -0.07 19.63
#